data_AF-A0A9D5SMC7-F1
#
_entry.id   AF-A0A9D5SMC7-F1
#
_cell.length_a   1.000
_cell.length_b   1.000
_cell.length_c   1.000
_cell.angle_alpha   90.00
_cell.angle_beta   90.00
_cell.angle_gamma   90.00
#
_symmetry.space_group_name_H-M   'P 1'
#
loop_
_entity.id
_entity.type
_entity.pdbx_description
1 polymer ?
#
loop_
_entity_poly.entity_id
_entity_poly.type
_entity_poly.pdbx_seq_one_letter_code
_entity_poly.pdbx_strand_id
1 'polypeptide(L)' 'MYTSAKPYFYGTGRRKKSVARVRLVPGTGVITVNGKTLDEYFGLETLKLIINQPFGNRY' A
#
# COMPACT_ATOMS: atom_id res chain seq x y z
N MET A 1 23.24 1.49 -15.05
CA MET A 1 22.27 1.63 -13.93
C MET A 1 20.87 1.55 -14.51
N TYR A 2 20.07 0.55 -14.16
CA TYR A 2 18.71 0.43 -14.67
C TYR A 2 17.79 1.38 -13.92
N THR A 3 17.57 2.57 -14.48
CA THR A 3 16.53 3.48 -14.01
C THR A 3 15.24 3.07 -14.70
N SER A 4 14.33 2.43 -13.96
CA SER A 4 12.97 2.18 -14.47
C SER A 4 12.36 3.50 -14.92
N ALA A 5 11.77 3.53 -16.12
CA ALA A 5 11.16 4.73 -16.71
C ALA A 5 10.06 5.35 -15.84
N LYS A 6 9.51 4.57 -14.88
CA LYS A 6 8.54 5.05 -13.89
C LYS A 6 9.20 5.12 -12.52
N PRO A 7 9.41 6.32 -11.95
CA PRO A 7 9.90 6.46 -10.59
C PRO A 7 8.85 5.88 -9.64
N TYR A 8 9.29 4.97 -8.76
CA TYR A 8 8.47 4.44 -7.68
C TYR A 8 9.23 4.56 -6.38
N PHE A 9 8.54 4.87 -5.29
CA PHE A 9 9.11 4.80 -3.96
C PHE A 9 9.00 3.38 -3.44
N TYR A 10 10.10 2.85 -2.92
CA TYR A 10 10.14 1.53 -2.33
C TYR A 10 10.11 1.64 -0.81
N GLY A 11 9.24 0.87 -0.17
CA GLY A 11 9.11 0.82 1.28
C GLY A 11 8.90 -0.60 1.78
N THR A 12 9.33 -0.85 3.02
CA THR A 12 9.11 -2.13 3.71
C THR A 12 8.47 -1.87 5.06
N GLY A 13 7.40 -2.59 5.38
CA GLY A 13 6.71 -2.54 6.67
C GLY A 13 6.79 -3.88 7.39
N ARG A 14 6.97 -3.85 8.72
CA ARG A 14 6.99 -5.06 9.56
C ARG A 14 6.11 -4.87 10.79
N ARG A 15 5.26 -5.85 11.10
CA ARG A 15 4.48 -5.90 12.35
C ARG A 15 4.45 -7.33 12.87
N LYS A 16 4.91 -7.56 14.11
CA LYS A 16 5.05 -8.90 14.71
C LYS A 16 5.88 -9.82 13.81
N LYS A 17 5.27 -10.85 13.23
CA LYS A 17 5.88 -11.80 12.28
C LYS A 17 5.57 -11.50 10.80
N SER A 18 4.78 -10.47 10.51
CA SER A 18 4.33 -10.13 9.16
C SER A 18 5.22 -9.07 8.53
N VAL A 19 5.58 -9.27 7.25
CA VAL A 19 6.42 -8.37 6.45
C VAL A 19 5.67 -8.00 5.17
N ALA A 20 5.62 -6.71 4.85
CA ALA A 20 5.01 -6.16 3.65
C ALA A 20 6.04 -5.36 2.85
N ARG A 21 6.02 -5.50 1.53
CA ARG A 21 6.83 -4.70 0.60
C ARG A 21 5.88 -3.84 -0.21
N VAL A 22 6.12 -2.54 -0.25
CA VAL A 22 5.25 -1.54 -0.87
C VAL A 22 6.01 -0.83 -1.97
N ARG A 23 5.34 -0.65 -3.10
CA ARG A 23 5.80 0.21 -4.20
C ARG A 23 4.76 1.31 -4.36
N LEU A 24 5.14 2.54 -4.10
CA LEU A 24 4.28 3.71 -4.30
C LEU A 24 4.63 4.34 -5.64
N VAL A 25 3.61 4.52 -6.47
CA VAL A 25 3.72 5.16 -7.78
C VAL A 25 2.72 6.32 -7.80
N PRO A 26 3.09 7.51 -8.30
CA PRO A 26 2.11 8.58 -8.48
C PRO A 26 1.04 8.12 -9.49
N GLY A 27 -0.25 8.25 -9.13
CA GLY A 27 -1.35 7.77 -9.96
C GLY A 27 -2.72 7.78 -9.28
N THR A 28 -3.61 6.90 -9.75
CA THR A 28 -5.05 6.83 -9.42
C THR A 28 -5.40 6.46 -7.97
N GLY A 29 -4.42 6.20 -7.11
CA GLY A 29 -4.67 5.84 -5.70
C GLY A 29 -5.25 4.44 -5.48
N VAL A 30 -5.20 3.57 -6.49
CA VAL A 30 -5.65 2.17 -6.36
C VAL A 30 -4.62 1.38 -5.55
N ILE A 31 -5.08 0.75 -4.47
CA ILE A 31 -4.25 -0.11 -3.61
C ILE A 31 -4.59 -1.58 -3.90
N THR A 32 -3.59 -2.33 -4.36
CA THR A 32 -3.70 -3.77 -4.59
C THR A 32 -2.70 -4.52 -3.72
N VAL A 33 -3.12 -5.66 -3.14
CA VAL A 33 -2.27 -6.51 -2.30
C VAL A 33 -2.23 -7.91 -2.90
N ASN A 34 -1.04 -8.39 -3.27
CA ASN A 34 -0.83 -9.71 -3.88
C ASN A 34 -1.74 -9.98 -5.11
N GLY A 35 -2.00 -8.95 -5.93
CA GLY A 35 -2.87 -9.05 -7.11
C GLY A 35 -4.37 -9.02 -6.82
N LYS A 36 -4.77 -8.86 -5.55
CA LYS A 36 -6.17 -8.72 -5.13
C LYS A 36 -6.49 -7.28 -4.74
N THR A 37 -7.78 -6.93 -4.81
CA THR A 37 -8.27 -5.65 -4.30
C THR A 37 -8.25 -5.62 -2.78
N LEU A 38 -8.33 -4.42 -2.20
CA LEU A 38 -8.35 -4.25 -0.75
C LEU A 38 -9.54 -4.98 -0.11
N ASP A 39 -10.68 -5.00 -0.79
CA ASP A 39 -11.93 -5.61 -0.33
C ASP A 39 -11.86 -7.14 -0.27
N GLU A 40 -11.24 -7.75 -1.28
CA GLU A 40 -11.05 -9.20 -1.36
C GLU A 40 -9.98 -9.70 -0.38
N TYR A 41 -8.95 -8.89 -0.13
CA TYR A 41 -7.86 -9.29 0.76
C TYR A 41 -8.18 -9.02 2.23
N PHE A 42 -8.83 -7.90 2.53
CA PHE A 42 -9.25 -7.52 3.87
C PHE A 42 -10.79 -7.51 3.96
N GLY A 43 -11.35 -8.60 4.47
CA GLY A 43 -12.81 -8.73 4.61
C GLY A 43 -13.46 -7.81 5.66
N LEU A 44 -12.68 -7.12 6.49
CA LEU A 44 -13.16 -6.21 7.53
C LEU A 44 -12.96 -4.75 7.12
N GLU A 45 -14.01 -3.94 7.14
CA GLU A 45 -13.95 -2.50 6.82
C GLU A 45 -13.01 -1.71 7.74
N THR A 46 -12.87 -2.12 9.00
CA THR A 46 -11.96 -1.49 9.96
C THR A 46 -10.51 -1.54 9.51
N LEU A 47 -10.09 -2.62 8.85
CA LEU A 47 -8.73 -2.75 8.32
C LEU A 47 -8.49 -1.85 7.11
N LYS A 48 -9.53 -1.61 6.30
CA LYS A 48 -9.47 -0.67 5.17
C LYS A 48 -9.25 0.76 5.66
N LEU A 49 -9.93 1.16 6.73
CA LEU A 49 -9.73 2.46 7.37
C LEU A 49 -8.29 2.66 7.86
N ILE A 50 -7.71 1.64 8.52
CA ILE A 50 -6.32 1.71 9.02
C ILE A 50 -5.31 1.88 7.88
N ILE A 51 -5.51 1.21 6.74
CA ILE A 51 -4.63 1.30 5.57
C ILE A 51 -4.70 2.69 4.93
N ASN A 52 -5.87 3.32 4.94
CA ASN A 52 -6.08 4.65 4.39
C ASN A 52 -5.66 5.79 5.33
N GLN A 53 -5.61 5.53 6.65
CA GLN A 53 -5.24 6.50 7.67
C GLN A 53 -3.93 7.28 7.43
N PRO A 54 -2.81 6.68 6.99
CA PRO A 54 -1.57 7.44 6.71
C PRO A 54 -1.68 8.39 5.51
N PHE A 55 -2.68 8.21 4.65
CA PHE A 55 -2.97 9.10 3.52
C PHE A 55 -4.07 10.12 3.84
N GLY A 56 -4.79 9.94 4.95
CA GLY A 56 -5.79 10.89 5.42
C GLY A 56 -5.12 12.09 6.07
N ASN A 57 -5.28 13.27 5.47
CA ASN A 57 -4.80 14.54 5.98
C ASN A 57 -5.14 14.72 7.47
N ARG A 58 -4.10 14.77 8.30
CA ARG A 58 -4.12 15.38 9.63
C ARG A 58 -3.63 16.81 9.42
N TYR A 59 -4.45 17.79 9.78
CA TYR A 59 -4.02 19.19 9.91
C TYR A 59 -2.81 19.29 10.84
#